data_AF-Q2HYB9-F1
#
_entry.id   AF-Q2HYB9-F1
#
_cell.length_a   1.000
_cell.length_b   1.000
_cell.length_c   1.000
_cell.angle_alpha   90.00
_cell.angle_beta   90.00
_cell.angle_gamma   90.00
#
_symmetry.space_group_name_H-M   'P 1'
#
loop_
_entity.id
_entity.type
_entity.pdbx_description
1 polymer ?
#
loop_
_entity_poly.entity_id
_entity_poly.type
_entity_poly.pdbx_seq_one_letter_code
_entity_poly.pdbx_strand_id
1 'polypeptide(L)' 'LDLMWLTSQGLRVVGVELSEQAVEAFFSEQNLTPRITGRGVFKVYQADSIEIWCGDFFALGAEVLADCTAF' A
#
# COMPACT_ATOMS: atom_id res chain seq x y z
N LEU A 1 -3.72 -8.18 -10.53
CA LEU A 1 -4.36 -6.88 -10.82
C LEU A 1 -3.32 -5.80 -10.55
N ASP A 2 -3.29 -4.74 -11.34
CA ASP A 2 -2.30 -3.66 -11.18
C ASP A 2 -2.82 -2.57 -10.23
N LEU A 3 -2.00 -2.15 -9.26
CA LEU A 3 -2.42 -1.18 -8.24
C LEU A 3 -2.73 0.20 -8.84
N MET A 4 -1.98 0.62 -9.87
CA MET A 4 -2.21 1.91 -10.53
C MET A 4 -3.42 1.86 -11.45
N TRP A 5 -3.70 0.70 -12.03
CA TRP A 5 -4.97 0.51 -12.73
C TRP A 5 -6.15 0.68 -11.76
N LEU A 6 -6.10 0.10 -10.56
CA LEU A 6 -7.16 0.28 -9.55
C LEU A 6 -7.33 1.74 -9.13
N THR A 7 -6.23 2.47 -8.86
CA THR A 7 -6.31 3.89 -8.53
C THR A 7 -6.88 4.72 -9.67
N SER A 8 -6.57 4.38 -10.93
CA SER A 8 -7.14 5.04 -12.11
C SER A 8 -8.67 4.87 -12.23
N GLN A 9 -9.26 3.85 -11.59
CA GLN A 9 -10.70 3.66 -11.51
C GLN A 9 -11.35 4.49 -10.39
N GLY A 10 -10.58 5.33 -9.69
CA GLY A 10 -11.04 6.14 -8.57
C GLY A 10 -11.08 5.39 -7.24
N LEU A 11 -10.49 4.20 -7.16
CA LEU A 11 -10.44 3.41 -5.93
C LEU A 11 -9.31 3.88 -5.03
N ARG A 12 -9.54 3.81 -3.71
CA ARG A 12 -8.47 3.82 -2.73
C ARG A 12 -7.91 2.41 -2.62
N VAL A 13 -6.60 2.29 -2.73
CA VAL A 13 -5.91 0.99 -2.81
C VAL A 13 -4.97 0.84 -1.64
N VAL A 14 -5.10 -0.29 -0.93
CA VAL A 14 -4.14 -0.72 0.09
C VAL A 14 -3.45 -1.97 -0.42
N GLY A 15 -2.13 -1.91 -0.55
CA GLY A 15 -1.26 -3.04 -0.88
C GLY A 15 -0.41 -3.43 0.31
N VAL A 16 0.03 -4.69 0.36
CA VAL A 16 0.99 -5.18 1.35
C VAL A 16 2.11 -5.87 0.61
N GLU A 17 3.34 -5.54 0.98
CA GLU A 17 4.54 -6.05 0.35
C GLU A 17 5.60 -6.31 1.42
N LEU A 18 6.31 -7.43 1.31
CA LEU A 18 7.33 -7.79 2.29
C LEU A 18 8.66 -7.05 2.01
N SER A 19 8.97 -6.82 0.74
CA SER A 19 10.22 -6.22 0.28
C SER A 19 10.14 -4.70 0.25
N GLU A 20 10.82 -4.03 1.18
CA GLU A 20 10.94 -2.57 1.20
C GLU A 20 11.52 -2.01 -0.11
N GLN A 21 12.47 -2.72 -0.72
CA GLN A 21 13.04 -2.37 -2.02
C GLN A 21 11.97 -2.36 -3.13
N ALA A 22 11.05 -3.33 -3.11
CA ALA A 22 9.96 -3.38 -4.10
C ALA A 22 8.97 -2.23 -3.89
N VAL A 23 8.69 -1.87 -2.63
CA VAL A 23 7.86 -0.71 -2.30
C VAL A 23 8.50 0.58 -2.81
N GLU A 24 9.78 0.79 -2.52
CA GLU A 24 10.51 1.98 -2.97
C GLU A 24 10.61 2.07 -4.49
N ALA A 25 10.89 0.95 -5.16
CA ALA A 25 10.91 0.86 -6.62
C ALA A 25 9.56 1.23 -7.22
N PHE A 26 8.45 0.70 -6.66
CA PHE A 26 7.10 1.04 -7.11
C PHE A 26 6.84 2.55 -7.07
N PHE A 27 7.09 3.22 -5.94
CA PHE A 27 6.85 4.66 -5.85
C PHE A 27 7.76 5.47 -6.79
N SER A 28 9.02 5.04 -6.96
CA SER A 28 9.95 5.65 -7.91
C SER A 28 9.47 5.53 -9.36
N GLU A 29 9.04 4.34 -9.78
CA GLU A 29 8.52 4.08 -11.13
C GLU A 29 7.27 4.90 -11.46
N GLN A 30 6.42 5.13 -10.46
CA GLN A 30 5.22 5.98 -10.60
C GLN A 30 5.51 7.48 -10.47
N ASN A 31 6.77 7.88 -10.22
CA ASN A 31 7.16 9.26 -9.91
C ASN A 31 6.38 9.87 -8.74
N LEU A 32 6.11 9.06 -7.72
CA LEU A 32 5.40 9.46 -6.50
C LEU A 32 6.36 9.57 -5.33
N THR A 33 6.20 10.62 -4.52
CA THR A 33 6.96 10.78 -3.26
C THR A 33 6.05 10.38 -2.10
N PRO A 34 6.22 9.19 -1.50
CA PRO A 34 5.36 8.74 -0.42
C PRO A 34 5.68 9.45 0.89
N ARG A 35 4.63 9.74 1.66
CA ARG A 35 4.76 9.95 3.10
C ARG A 35 4.95 8.59 3.78
N ILE A 36 6.01 8.48 4.56
CA ILE A 36 6.35 7.25 5.29
C ILE A 36 5.93 7.40 6.75
N THR A 37 5.20 6.41 7.27
CA THR A 37 4.79 6.34 8.68
C THR A 37 4.96 4.93 9.23
N GLY A 38 5.08 4.77 10.56
CA GLY A 38 5.03 3.45 11.20
C GLY A 38 3.62 3.13 11.70
N ARG A 39 3.15 1.90 11.49
CA ARG A 39 1.88 1.39 12.05
C ARG A 39 2.07 -0.04 12.54
N GLY A 40 2.17 -0.20 13.86
CA GLY A 40 2.50 -1.51 14.45
C GLY A 40 3.84 -2.01 13.92
N VAL A 41 3.83 -3.21 13.33
CA VAL A 41 5.02 -3.84 12.72
C VAL A 41 5.28 -3.40 11.28
N PHE A 42 4.40 -2.59 10.70
CA PHE A 42 4.50 -2.17 9.29
C PHE A 42 5.14 -0.79 9.15
N LYS A 43 5.92 -0.62 8.09
CA LYS A 43 6.30 0.68 7.54
C LYS A 43 5.34 1.00 6.39
N VAL A 44 4.56 2.06 6.52
CA VAL A 44 3.51 2.41 5.57
C VAL A 44 3.96 3.56 4.68
N TYR A 45 3.96 3.32 3.38
CA TYR A 45 4.27 4.28 2.32
C TYR A 45 2.95 4.73 1.70
N GLN A 46 2.66 6.02 1.71
CA GLN A 46 1.39 6.56 1.24
C GLN A 46 1.60 7.73 0.28
N ALA A 47 0.99 7.68 -0.90
CA ALA A 47 0.88 8.80 -1.83
C ALA A 47 -0.50 8.77 -2.50
N ASP A 48 -1.14 9.92 -2.65
CA ASP A 48 -2.46 10.04 -3.28
C ASP A 48 -3.49 9.03 -2.75
N SER A 49 -4.07 8.19 -3.61
CA SER A 49 -5.05 7.16 -3.26
C SER A 49 -4.43 5.78 -3.03
N ILE A 50 -3.11 5.65 -2.99
CA ILE A 50 -2.40 4.39 -2.75
C ILE A 50 -1.63 4.39 -1.42
N GLU A 51 -1.74 3.26 -0.73
CA GLU A 51 -1.05 2.99 0.53
C GLU A 51 -0.43 1.59 0.45
N ILE A 52 0.89 1.48 0.63
CA ILE A 52 1.59 0.19 0.66
C ILE A 52 2.17 -0.03 2.04
N TRP A 53 1.72 -1.10 2.68
CA TRP A 53 2.18 -1.53 4.00
C TRP A 53 3.34 -2.50 3.81
N CYS A 54 4.54 -2.04 4.11
CA CYS A 54 5.75 -2.85 4.05
C CYS A 54 5.86 -3.70 5.32
N GLY A 55 5.75 -5.02 5.18
CA GLY A 55 5.82 -5.98 6.28
C GLY A 55 5.20 -7.33 5.95
N ASP A 56 5.14 -8.21 6.94
CA ASP A 56 4.55 -9.54 6.79
C ASP A 56 3.03 -9.44 6.62
N PHE A 57 2.52 -9.92 5.48
CA PHE A 57 1.09 -10.00 5.19
C PHE A 57 0.31 -10.73 6.29
N PHE A 58 0.88 -11.78 6.89
CA PHE A 58 0.22 -12.53 7.95
C PHE A 58 0.12 -11.77 9.28
N ALA A 59 0.81 -10.64 9.41
CA ALA A 59 0.71 -9.75 10.57
C ALA A 59 -0.40 -8.68 10.41
N LEU A 60 -1.15 -8.67 9.31
CA LEU A 60 -2.29 -7.77 9.13
C LEU A 60 -3.43 -8.13 10.09
N GLY A 61 -3.86 -7.14 10.87
CA GLY A 61 -5.07 -7.24 11.66
C GLY A 61 -6.32 -7.08 10.80
N ALA A 62 -7.42 -7.74 11.18
CA ALA A 62 -8.70 -7.68 10.47
C ALA A 62 -9.26 -6.25 10.40
N GLU A 63 -8.92 -5.40 11.37
CA GLU A 63 -9.27 -3.99 11.42
C GLU A 63 -8.72 -3.18 10.24
N VAL A 64 -7.57 -3.58 9.67
CA VAL A 64 -6.97 -2.92 8.50
C VAL A 64 -7.79 -3.22 7.24
N LEU A 65 -8.47 -4.37 7.21
CA LEU A 65 -9.27 -4.84 6.08
C LEU A 65 -10.76 -4.49 6.20
N ALA A 66 -11.19 -3.92 7.33
CA ALA A 66 -12.60 -3.69 7.62
C ALA A 66 -13.33 -2.83 6.57
N ASP A 67 -12.60 -1.90 5.95
CA ASP A 67 -13.13 -0.99 4.94
C ASP A 67 -12.90 -1.46 3.49
N CYS A 68 -12.32 -2.65 3.27
CA CYS A 68 -12.09 -3.20 1.94
C CYS A 68 -13.38 -3.82 1.38
N THR A 69 -13.97 -3.18 0.36
CA THR A 69 -15.28 -3.59 -0.20
C THR A 69 -15.22 -4.11 -1.65
N ALA A 70 -14.08 -4.03 -2.32
CA ALA A 70 -13.91 -4.51 -3.70
C ALA A 70 -13.42 -5.97 -3.73
N PHE A 71 -13.91 -6.76 -4.70
CA PHE A 71 -13.57 -8.18 -4.92
C PHE A 71 -13.18 -8.45 -6.38
#